data_AF-A0A1Z5K1Q9-F1
#
_entry.id   AF-A0A1Z5K1Q9-F1
#
_cell.length_a   1.000
_cell.length_b   1.000
_cell.length_c   1.000
_cell.angle_alpha   90.00
_cell.angle_beta   90.00
_cell.angle_gamma   90.00
#
_symmetry.space_group_name_H-M   'P 1'
#
loop_
_entity.id
_entity.type
_entity.pdbx_description
1 polymer ?
#
loop_
_entity_poly.entity_id
_entity_poly.type
_entity_poly.pdbx_seq_one_letter_code
_entity_poly.pdbx_strand_id
1 'polypeptide(L)'
;MSWMDNLKKASKGVMSSGAKSMLKMDIALLDREIKTRKQTFGIDIYDMMAELETNDTFSAEEKEQKIRAIFDAARKDIAVFQAKKDCKLEEMAVMDAEHGKPASNNIPPPTGTVITNEHPSEEVTES
;
A
#
# COMPACT_ATOMS: atom_id res chain seq x y z
N MET A 1 -8.63 16.24 -28.95
CA MET A 1 -8.73 15.12 -27.99
C MET A 1 -10.18 14.95 -27.61
N SER A 2 -10.72 13.72 -27.66
CA SER A 2 -12.15 13.43 -27.50
C SER A 2 -12.59 13.43 -26.02
N TRP A 3 -13.78 13.95 -25.73
CA TRP A 3 -14.41 13.90 -24.40
C TRP A 3 -14.56 12.46 -23.87
N MET A 4 -14.82 11.50 -24.78
CA MET A 4 -14.88 10.08 -24.42
C MET A 4 -13.53 9.50 -23.98
N ASP A 5 -12.41 10.03 -24.48
CA ASP A 5 -11.07 9.58 -24.06
C ASP A 5 -10.73 10.04 -22.65
N ASN A 6 -11.16 11.27 -22.29
CA ASN A 6 -11.02 11.80 -20.94
C ASN A 6 -11.90 11.02 -19.95
N LEU A 7 -13.12 10.66 -20.33
CA LEU A 7 -14.02 9.85 -19.51
C LEU A 7 -13.46 8.43 -19.27
N LYS A 8 -12.92 7.79 -20.31
CA LYS A 8 -12.27 6.47 -20.19
C LYS A 8 -11.00 6.52 -19.32
N LYS A 9 -10.18 7.57 -19.46
CA LYS A 9 -8.99 7.77 -18.61
C LYS A 9 -9.37 8.03 -17.15
N ALA A 10 -10.36 8.89 -16.90
CA ALA A 10 -10.85 9.15 -15.55
C ALA A 10 -11.43 7.89 -14.89
N SER A 11 -12.23 7.11 -15.63
CA SER A 11 -12.78 5.83 -15.15
C SER A 11 -11.68 4.83 -14.78
N LYS A 12 -10.66 4.66 -15.64
CA LYS A 12 -9.49 3.80 -15.34
C LYS A 12 -8.72 4.27 -14.10
N GLY A 13 -8.53 5.59 -13.92
CA GLY A 13 -7.84 6.16 -12.76
C GLY A 13 -8.61 6.00 -11.44
N VAL A 14 -9.94 6.11 -11.46
CA VAL A 14 -10.76 5.88 -10.26
C VAL A 14 -10.76 4.39 -9.87
N MET A 15 -10.87 3.49 -10.85
CA MET A 15 -10.83 2.04 -10.58
C MET A 15 -9.47 1.59 -10.03
N SER A 16 -8.36 2.09 -10.57
CA SER A 16 -7.02 1.74 -10.07
C SER A 16 -6.74 2.30 -8.68
N SER A 17 -7.25 3.50 -8.36
CA SER A 17 -7.17 4.08 -7.02
C SER A 17 -7.95 3.26 -5.98
N GLY A 18 -9.16 2.80 -6.33
CA GLY A 18 -9.96 1.93 -5.46
C GLY A 18 -9.29 0.59 -5.17
N ALA A 19 -8.78 -0.09 -6.20
CA ALA A 19 -8.05 -1.35 -6.04
C ALA A 19 -6.77 -1.18 -5.19
N LYS A 20 -6.00 -0.11 -5.41
CA LYS A 20 -4.83 0.22 -4.57
C LYS A 20 -5.21 0.48 -3.11
N SER A 21 -6.34 1.14 -2.86
CA SER A 21 -6.84 1.35 -1.50
C SER A 21 -7.20 0.03 -0.81
N MET A 22 -7.80 -0.92 -1.54
CA MET A 22 -8.10 -2.25 -1.01
C MET A 22 -6.82 -3.02 -0.68
N LEU A 23 -5.83 -3.03 -1.58
CA LEU A 23 -4.54 -3.68 -1.31
C LEU A 23 -3.83 -3.12 -0.08
N LYS A 24 -3.86 -1.79 0.11
CA LYS A 24 -3.32 -1.15 1.32
C LYS A 24 -4.07 -1.56 2.59
N MET A 25 -5.40 -1.67 2.51
CA MET A 25 -6.21 -2.16 3.63
C MET A 25 -5.85 -3.60 3.98
N ASP A 26 -5.73 -4.48 2.97
CA ASP A 26 -5.35 -5.88 3.18
C ASP A 26 -3.96 -6.00 3.82
N ILE A 27 -2.99 -5.21 3.36
CA ILE A 27 -1.64 -5.16 3.96
C ILE A 27 -1.72 -4.72 5.43
N ALA A 28 -2.52 -3.69 5.73
CA ALA A 28 -2.68 -3.21 7.11
C ALA A 28 -3.37 -4.24 8.01
N LEU A 29 -4.32 -5.01 7.48
CA LEU A 29 -4.94 -6.13 8.19
C LEU A 29 -3.92 -7.25 8.47
N LEU A 30 -3.10 -7.63 7.49
CA LEU A 30 -2.04 -8.63 7.67
C LEU A 30 -0.99 -8.18 8.71
N ASP A 31 -0.63 -6.90 8.74
CA ASP A 31 0.26 -6.35 9.77
C ASP A 31 -0.35 -6.45 11.17
N ARG A 32 -1.66 -6.19 11.28
CA ARG A 32 -2.40 -6.40 12.53
C ARG A 32 -2.43 -7.88 12.92
N GLU A 33 -2.64 -8.79 11.98
CA GLU A 33 -2.64 -10.24 12.24
C GLU A 33 -1.27 -10.72 12.75
N ILE A 34 -0.17 -10.28 12.12
CA ILE A 34 1.20 -10.61 12.57
C ILE A 34 1.42 -10.11 14.00
N LYS A 35 1.03 -8.86 14.29
CA LYS A 35 1.16 -8.30 15.65
C LYS A 35 0.32 -9.07 16.67
N THR A 36 -0.93 -9.36 16.32
CA THR A 36 -1.85 -10.11 17.17
C THR A 36 -1.27 -11.49 17.46
N ARG A 37 -0.79 -12.21 16.44
CA ARG A 37 -0.23 -13.55 16.60
C ARG A 37 1.01 -13.56 17.50
N LYS A 38 1.89 -12.57 17.38
CA LYS A 38 3.05 -12.40 18.28
C LYS A 38 2.64 -12.16 19.73
N GLN A 39 1.60 -11.35 19.96
CA GLN A 39 1.06 -11.10 21.29
C GLN A 39 0.43 -12.36 21.89
N THR A 40 -0.42 -13.06 21.12
CA THR A 40 -1.02 -14.33 21.52
C THR A 40 0.05 -15.37 21.83
N PHE A 41 1.08 -15.51 20.98
CA PHE A 41 2.22 -16.39 21.27
C PHE A 41 2.89 -16.07 22.61
N GLY A 42 3.09 -14.78 22.92
CA GLY A 42 3.68 -14.37 24.20
C GLY A 42 2.85 -14.76 25.42
N ILE A 43 1.52 -14.74 25.28
CA ILE A 43 0.60 -15.22 26.32
C ILE A 43 0.67 -16.74 26.41
N ASP A 44 0.50 -17.44 25.28
CA ASP A 44 0.50 -18.90 25.20
C ASP A 44 1.79 -19.52 25.77
N ILE A 45 2.95 -18.93 25.46
CA ILE A 45 4.25 -19.44 25.90
C ILE A 45 4.45 -19.20 27.40
N TYR A 46 3.98 -18.07 27.93
CA TYR A 46 4.05 -17.78 29.36
C TYR A 46 3.17 -18.74 30.15
N ASP A 47 1.92 -18.92 29.73
CA ASP A 47 0.97 -19.84 30.37
C ASP A 47 1.50 -21.27 30.34
N MET A 48 2.06 -21.71 29.20
CA MET A 48 2.69 -23.02 29.07
C MET A 48 3.92 -23.17 29.97
N MET A 49 4.81 -22.18 30.04
CA MET A 49 6.00 -22.24 30.89
C MET A 49 5.62 -22.31 32.38
N ALA A 50 4.63 -21.52 32.80
CA ALA A 50 4.13 -21.55 34.17
C ALA A 50 3.52 -22.93 34.52
N GLU A 51 2.74 -23.52 33.61
CA GLU A 51 2.21 -24.88 33.79
C GLU A 51 3.35 -25.91 33.90
N LEU A 52 4.33 -25.84 32.99
CA LEU A 52 5.47 -26.77 32.98
C LEU A 52 6.37 -26.63 34.21
N GLU A 53 6.47 -25.45 34.83
CA GLU A 53 7.21 -25.26 36.08
C GLU A 53 6.56 -26.00 37.24
N THR A 54 5.23 -25.99 37.31
CA THR A 54 4.48 -26.69 38.38
C THR A 54 4.31 -28.19 38.15
N ASN A 55 4.55 -28.66 36.93
CA ASN A 55 4.27 -30.03 36.54
C ASN A 55 5.56 -30.88 36.52
N ASP A 56 5.74 -31.68 37.56
CA ASP A 56 6.89 -32.59 37.73
C ASP A 56 6.77 -33.91 36.96
N THR A 57 5.65 -34.16 36.27
CA THR A 57 5.47 -35.40 35.50
C THR A 57 6.27 -35.43 34.20
N PHE A 58 6.59 -34.26 33.63
CA PHE A 58 7.37 -34.17 32.40
C PHE A 58 8.87 -34.09 32.70
N SER A 59 9.65 -34.87 31.96
CA SER A 59 11.10 -34.71 31.91
C SER A 59 11.48 -33.36 31.29
N ALA A 60 12.71 -32.91 31.55
CA ALA A 60 13.22 -31.67 30.97
C ALA A 60 13.17 -31.66 29.43
N GLU A 61 13.41 -32.82 28.81
CA GLU A 61 13.37 -32.96 27.34
C GLU A 61 11.94 -32.81 26.80
N GLU A 62 10.94 -33.39 27.47
CA GLU A 62 9.53 -33.24 27.08
C GLU A 62 9.04 -31.80 27.24
N LYS A 63 9.49 -31.11 28.30
CA LYS A 63 9.22 -29.68 28.51
C LYS A 63 9.80 -28.83 27.38
N GLU A 64 11.04 -29.09 26.98
CA GLU A 64 11.68 -28.40 25.85
C GLU A 64 10.93 -28.66 24.54
N GLN A 65 10.55 -29.91 24.26
CA GLN A 65 9.83 -30.27 23.04
C GLN A 65 8.49 -29.51 22.92
N LYS A 66 7.76 -29.35 24.02
CA LYS A 66 6.50 -28.58 24.04
C LYS A 66 6.72 -27.09 23.74
N ILE A 67 7.72 -26.48 24.39
CA ILE A 67 8.10 -25.07 24.14
C ILE A 67 8.46 -24.87 22.67
N ARG A 68 9.26 -25.78 22.11
CA ARG A 68 9.68 -25.74 20.70
C ARG A 68 8.50 -25.88 19.74
N ALA A 69 7.55 -26.76 20.06
CA ALA A 69 6.35 -26.97 19.24
C ALA A 69 5.49 -25.69 19.14
N ILE A 70 5.25 -24.98 20.25
CA ILE A 70 4.50 -23.71 20.22
C ILE A 70 5.26 -22.64 19.44
N PHE A 71 6.57 -22.54 19.64
CA PHE A 71 7.41 -21.61 18.89
C PHE A 71 7.33 -21.86 17.38
N ASP A 72 7.50 -23.11 16.96
CA ASP A 72 7.46 -23.50 15.55
C ASP A 72 6.09 -23.24 14.92
N ALA A 73 5.00 -23.48 15.66
CA ALA A 73 3.65 -23.15 15.22
C ALA A 73 3.50 -21.63 14.99
N ALA A 74 3.86 -20.80 15.98
CA ALA A 74 3.78 -19.34 15.85
C ALA A 74 4.67 -18.80 14.72
N ARG A 75 5.88 -19.35 14.56
CA ARG A 75 6.79 -19.00 13.47
C ARG A 75 6.19 -19.32 12.10
N LYS A 76 5.58 -20.49 11.93
CA LYS A 76 4.91 -20.89 10.67
C LYS A 76 3.75 -19.95 10.34
N ASP A 77 2.90 -19.63 11.32
CA ASP A 77 1.77 -18.72 11.12
C ASP A 77 2.24 -17.33 10.66
N ILE A 78 3.25 -16.77 11.34
CA ILE A 78 3.83 -15.48 10.99
C ILE A 78 4.44 -15.51 9.58
N ALA A 79 5.11 -16.60 9.21
CA ALA A 79 5.68 -16.75 7.87
C ALA A 79 4.59 -16.76 6.78
N VAL A 80 3.43 -17.38 7.03
CA VAL A 80 2.29 -17.36 6.10
C VAL A 80 1.74 -15.95 5.94
N PHE A 81 1.55 -15.21 7.04
CA PHE A 81 1.06 -13.83 6.95
C PHE A 81 2.06 -12.92 6.23
N GLN A 82 3.36 -13.10 6.49
CA GLN A 82 4.41 -12.34 5.81
C GLN A 82 4.42 -12.64 4.31
N ALA A 83 4.35 -13.91 3.90
CA ALA A 83 4.29 -14.27 2.49
C ALA A 83 3.07 -13.66 1.78
N LYS A 84 1.89 -13.68 2.43
CA LYS A 84 0.69 -13.01 1.90
C LYS A 84 0.88 -11.51 1.74
N LYS A 85 1.52 -10.86 2.73
CA LYS A 85 1.83 -9.43 2.69
C LYS A 85 2.76 -9.11 1.53
N ASP A 86 3.80 -9.92 1.34
CA ASP A 86 4.79 -9.71 0.28
C ASP A 86 4.16 -9.85 -1.11
N CYS A 87 3.28 -10.84 -1.32
CA CYS A 87 2.51 -10.95 -2.57
C CYS A 87 1.63 -9.72 -2.83
N LYS A 88 1.00 -9.15 -1.79
CA LYS A 88 0.15 -7.95 -1.93
C LYS A 88 0.96 -6.68 -2.20
N LEU A 89 2.16 -6.58 -1.64
CA LEU A 89 3.10 -5.51 -1.94
C LEU A 89 3.59 -5.58 -3.40
N GLU A 90 3.89 -6.79 -3.88
CA GLU A 90 4.27 -7.02 -5.28
C GLU A 90 3.12 -6.65 -6.24
N GLU A 91 1.89 -7.09 -5.94
CA GLU A 91 0.69 -6.73 -6.71
C GLU A 91 0.52 -5.20 -6.81
N MET A 92 0.70 -4.48 -5.69
CA MET A 92 0.65 -3.02 -5.68
C MET A 92 1.79 -2.38 -6.48
N ALA A 93 2.99 -2.96 -6.45
CA ALA A 93 4.13 -2.47 -7.22
C ALA A 93 3.93 -2.64 -8.74
N VAL A 94 3.35 -3.76 -9.18
CA VAL A 94 2.98 -4.00 -10.58
C VAL A 94 1.96 -2.96 -11.03
N MET A 95 0.91 -2.71 -10.24
CA MET A 95 -0.07 -1.66 -10.55
C MET A 95 0.58 -0.28 -10.70
N ASP A 96 1.53 0.06 -9.84
CA ASP A 96 2.23 1.34 -9.93
C ASP A 96 3.11 1.45 -11.19
N ALA A 97 3.75 0.35 -11.61
CA ALA A 97 4.55 0.31 -12.83
C ALA A 97 3.68 0.43 -14.10
N GLU A 98 2.50 -0.19 -14.14
CA GLU A 98 1.57 -0.11 -15.27
C GLU A 98 0.95 1.29 -15.45
N HIS A 99 0.76 2.03 -14.35
CA HIS A 99 0.17 3.37 -14.36
C HIS A 99 1.23 4.50 -14.40
N GLY A 100 2.51 4.15 -14.27
CA GLY A 100 3.66 5.07 -14.19
C GLY A 100 4.26 5.54 -15.51
N LYS A 101 3.63 5.31 -16.68
CA LYS A 101 4.04 5.97 -17.93
C LYS A 101 3.31 7.31 -18.11
N PRO A 102 3.92 8.47 -17.78
CA PRO A 102 3.47 9.71 -18.38
C PRO A 102 3.75 9.62 -19.88
N ALA A 103 2.73 9.86 -20.69
CA ALA A 103 2.96 10.33 -22.05
C ALA A 103 3.79 11.61 -21.92
N SER A 104 5.09 11.53 -22.25
CA SER A 104 5.91 12.70 -22.54
C SER A 104 5.33 13.39 -23.77
N ASN A 105 4.29 14.19 -23.54
CA ASN A 105 3.87 15.21 -24.48
C ASN A 105 4.63 16.48 -24.09
N ASN A 106 5.88 16.57 -24.57
CA ASN A 106 6.58 17.83 -24.74
C ASN A 106 5.80 18.67 -25.77
N ILE A 107 4.74 19.34 -25.34
CA ILE A 107 4.10 20.42 -26.10
C ILE A 107 4.70 21.72 -25.55
N PRO A 108 5.56 22.44 -26.28
CA PRO A 108 6.00 23.76 -25.87
C PRO A 108 4.79 24.72 -25.78
N PRO A 109 4.78 25.66 -24.83
CA PRO A 109 3.66 26.58 -24.66
C PRO A 109 3.44 27.40 -25.94
N PRO A 110 2.19 27.60 -26.37
CA PRO A 110 1.89 28.55 -27.43
C PRO A 110 2.18 29.95 -26.90
N THR A 111 3.15 30.62 -27.50
CA THR A 111 3.47 32.03 -27.27
C THR A 111 2.21 32.85 -27.55
N GLY A 112 1.48 33.18 -26.49
CA GLY A 112 0.40 34.16 -26.55
C GLY A 112 0.97 35.55 -26.46
N THR A 113 0.57 36.43 -27.36
CA THR A 113 0.05 37.77 -27.01
C THR A 113 -0.81 38.24 -28.17
N VAL A 114 -2.12 38.24 -27.93
CA VAL A 114 -3.13 38.92 -28.73
C VAL A 114 -3.04 40.41 -28.36
N ILE A 115 -2.67 41.27 -29.31
CA ILE A 115 -2.86 42.72 -29.19
C ILE A 115 -4.17 43.03 -29.91
N THR A 116 -5.24 43.28 -29.14
CA THR A 116 -6.50 43.80 -29.67
C THR A 116 -6.39 45.31 -29.90
N ASN A 117 -6.87 45.76 -31.06
CA ASN A 117 -7.02 47.14 -31.50
C ASN A 117 -7.61 48.09 -30.44
N GLU A 118 -7.02 49.28 -30.30
CA GLU A 118 -7.74 50.49 -29.92
C GLU A 118 -7.26 51.67 -30.81
N HIS A 119 -8.19 52.26 -31.55
CA HIS A 119 -8.15 53.57 -32.23
C HIS A 119 -9.62 53.92 -32.54
N PRO A 120 -10.08 55.19 -32.70
CA PRO A 120 -9.42 56.51 -32.65
C PRO A 120 -10.05 57.49 -31.61
N SER A 121 -9.38 58.61 -31.32
CA SER A 121 -10.02 59.93 -31.14
C SER A 121 -8.96 61.04 -31.20
N GLU A 122 -9.33 62.11 -31.89
CA GLU A 122 -8.57 63.29 -32.32
C GLU A 122 -8.09 64.18 -31.15
N GLU A 123 -7.00 64.94 -31.32
CA GLU A 123 -7.02 66.42 -31.31
C GLU A 123 -5.64 67.02 -31.74
N VAL A 124 -5.74 68.16 -32.41
CA VAL A 124 -4.75 68.98 -33.12
C VAL A 124 -4.00 69.91 -32.15
N THR A 125 -2.70 70.17 -32.37
CA THR A 125 -2.10 71.54 -32.31
C THR A 125 -0.67 71.61 -32.87
N GLU A 126 -0.60 72.25 -34.03
CA GLU A 126 0.39 73.16 -34.65
C GLU A 126 1.71 73.54 -33.92
N SER A 127 2.81 73.53 -34.68
CA SER A 127 3.87 74.57 -34.72
C SER A 127 4.63 74.47 -36.04
#